data_AF-A0A971QA32-F1
#
_entry.id   AF-A0A971QA32-F1
#
_cell.length_a   1.000
_cell.length_b   1.000
_cell.length_c   1.000
_cell.angle_alpha   90.00
_cell.angle_beta   90.00
_cell.angle_gamma   90.00
#
_symmetry.space_group_name_H-M   'P 1'
#
loop_
_entity.id
_entity.type
_entity.pdbx_description
1 polymer ?
#
loop_
_entity_poly.entity_id
_entity_poly.type
_entity_poly.pdbx_seq_one_letter_code
_entity_poly.pdbx_strand_id
1 'polypeptide(L)'
;SRMPLVVYQNDEVGVRLEPRTIAKLPNVPGVIGIKAYMPFVQVQTAHHQAARKNRFAVMSGDESVFGPALLGGIRHFTMGGPGNLCLRACVDLYRTAVAGDWSGAADKHRRLVEFYDALYSPVPSAYVAVKYAMARLKICEPFVTPPLQPLTTDQKKAVEKALKEFSDVVDPV
;
A
#
# COMPACT_ATOMS: atom_id res chain seq x y z
N SER A 1 -21.17 -21.64 -1.02
CA SER A 1 -20.31 -21.44 -2.21
C SER A 1 -18.84 -21.40 -1.76
N ARG A 2 -17.86 -21.54 -2.66
CA ARG A 2 -16.43 -21.36 -2.31
C ARG A 2 -16.07 -19.87 -2.20
N MET A 3 -15.18 -19.53 -1.27
CA MET A 3 -14.70 -18.16 -1.05
C MET A 3 -13.85 -17.67 -2.24
N PRO A 4 -14.00 -16.41 -2.68
CA PRO A 4 -13.13 -15.83 -3.70
C PRO A 4 -11.71 -15.66 -3.18
N LEU A 5 -10.73 -15.86 -4.06
CA LEU A 5 -9.30 -15.83 -3.73
C LEU A 5 -8.59 -14.66 -4.43
N VAL A 6 -7.75 -13.96 -3.70
CA VAL A 6 -6.77 -13.01 -4.24
C VAL A 6 -5.39 -13.59 -4.03
N VAL A 7 -4.65 -13.80 -5.11
CA VAL A 7 -3.26 -14.26 -5.04
C VAL A 7 -2.41 -13.16 -4.42
N TYR A 8 -1.48 -13.52 -3.55
CA TYR A 8 -0.49 -12.57 -3.03
C TYR A 8 0.91 -12.98 -3.49
N GLN A 9 1.58 -12.06 -4.16
CA GLN A 9 2.99 -12.15 -4.48
C GLN A 9 3.75 -11.13 -3.65
N ASN A 10 4.68 -11.61 -2.83
CA ASN A 10 5.69 -10.84 -2.10
C ASN A 10 7.07 -11.45 -2.34
N ASP A 11 8.13 -10.69 -2.10
CA ASP A 11 9.49 -11.21 -2.30
C ASP A 11 9.89 -12.23 -1.21
N GLU A 12 9.21 -12.23 -0.06
CA GLU A 12 9.52 -13.09 1.09
C GLU A 12 9.23 -14.59 0.84
N VAL A 13 8.36 -14.94 -0.13
CA VAL A 13 8.07 -16.35 -0.46
C VAL A 13 9.11 -16.98 -1.39
N GLY A 14 10.10 -16.22 -1.89
CA GLY A 14 11.18 -16.73 -2.73
C GLY A 14 10.76 -17.18 -4.13
N VAL A 15 9.49 -16.99 -4.52
CA VAL A 15 8.95 -17.32 -5.84
C VAL A 15 8.28 -16.08 -6.43
N ARG A 16 8.69 -15.72 -7.66
CA ARG A 16 8.17 -14.56 -8.36
C ARG A 16 7.29 -14.96 -9.53
N LEU A 17 6.08 -14.41 -9.63
CA LEU A 17 5.25 -14.58 -10.82
C LEU A 17 5.60 -13.50 -11.84
N GLU A 18 5.91 -13.93 -13.04
CA GLU A 18 6.05 -13.04 -14.20
C GLU A 18 4.68 -12.54 -14.68
N PRO A 19 4.59 -11.35 -15.30
CA PRO A 19 3.32 -10.82 -15.85
C PRO A 19 2.57 -11.83 -16.74
N ARG A 20 3.29 -12.58 -17.58
CA ARG A 20 2.72 -13.64 -18.43
C ARG A 20 2.07 -14.78 -17.65
N THR A 21 2.53 -15.05 -16.43
CA THR A 21 1.96 -16.05 -15.52
C THR A 21 0.72 -15.46 -14.84
N ILE A 22 0.81 -14.21 -14.38
CA ILE A 22 -0.31 -13.47 -13.80
C ILE A 22 -1.48 -13.39 -14.78
N ALA A 23 -1.22 -13.18 -16.07
CA ALA A 23 -2.23 -13.14 -17.14
C ALA A 23 -3.05 -14.43 -17.31
N LYS A 24 -2.61 -15.54 -16.72
CA LYS A 24 -3.34 -16.83 -16.72
C LYS A 24 -4.25 -17.00 -15.51
N LEU A 25 -4.03 -16.24 -14.43
CA LEU A 25 -4.83 -16.32 -13.20
C LEU A 25 -6.34 -16.11 -13.40
N PRO A 26 -6.83 -15.24 -14.31
CA PRO A 26 -8.26 -15.10 -14.57
C PRO A 26 -8.96 -16.38 -15.06
N ASN A 27 -8.19 -17.39 -15.51
CA ASN A 27 -8.73 -18.68 -15.94
C ASN A 27 -8.82 -19.70 -14.80
N VAL A 28 -8.32 -19.38 -13.61
CA VAL A 28 -8.33 -20.29 -12.45
C VAL A 28 -9.64 -20.10 -11.68
N PRO A 29 -10.49 -21.13 -11.55
CA PRO A 29 -11.77 -21.01 -10.86
C PRO A 29 -11.63 -20.50 -9.42
N GLY A 30 -12.37 -19.44 -9.09
CA GLY A 30 -12.38 -18.84 -7.76
C GLY A 30 -11.30 -17.78 -7.51
N VAL A 31 -10.30 -17.63 -8.41
CA VAL A 31 -9.30 -16.56 -8.31
C VAL A 31 -9.83 -15.29 -8.97
N ILE A 32 -10.00 -14.24 -8.17
CA ILE A 32 -10.60 -12.97 -8.59
C ILE A 32 -9.60 -11.83 -8.74
N GLY A 33 -8.36 -12.03 -8.30
CA GLY A 33 -7.34 -11.00 -8.40
C GLY A 33 -5.98 -11.39 -7.88
N ILE A 34 -5.08 -10.41 -7.89
CA ILE A 34 -3.72 -10.49 -7.35
C ILE A 34 -3.34 -9.16 -6.68
N LYS A 35 -2.72 -9.26 -5.50
CA LYS A 35 -1.86 -8.23 -4.92
C LYS A 35 -0.42 -8.60 -5.22
N ALA A 36 0.34 -7.74 -5.89
CA ALA A 36 1.70 -8.05 -6.32
C ALA A 36 2.68 -6.97 -5.89
N TYR A 37 3.60 -7.32 -4.98
CA TYR A 37 4.80 -6.55 -4.73
C TYR A 37 5.84 -6.92 -5.80
N MET A 38 6.00 -6.04 -6.78
CA MET A 38 6.91 -6.19 -7.92
C MET A 38 7.14 -4.80 -8.55
N PRO A 39 8.14 -4.63 -9.43
CA PRO A 39 8.36 -3.35 -10.12
C PRO A 39 7.09 -2.85 -10.81
N PHE A 40 6.80 -1.55 -10.68
CA PHE A 40 5.56 -0.95 -11.16
C PHE A 40 5.25 -1.24 -12.63
N VAL A 41 6.26 -1.20 -13.51
CA VAL A 41 6.10 -1.55 -14.93
C VAL A 41 5.54 -2.96 -15.14
N GLN A 42 5.89 -3.91 -14.27
CA GLN A 42 5.39 -5.28 -14.34
C GLN A 42 3.97 -5.40 -13.79
N VAL A 43 3.62 -4.66 -12.72
CA VAL A 43 2.22 -4.55 -12.24
C VAL A 43 1.33 -4.00 -13.37
N GLN A 44 1.78 -2.93 -14.02
CA GLN A 44 1.06 -2.29 -15.12
C GLN A 44 0.92 -3.23 -16.34
N THR A 45 1.99 -3.96 -16.68
CA THR A 45 1.97 -4.98 -17.74
C THR A 45 0.98 -6.10 -17.41
N ALA A 46 1.01 -6.61 -16.17
CA ALA A 46 0.12 -7.65 -15.71
C ALA A 46 -1.35 -7.16 -15.72
N HIS A 47 -1.60 -5.92 -15.30
CA HIS A 47 -2.92 -5.29 -15.41
C HIS A 47 -3.41 -5.27 -16.86
N HIS A 48 -2.61 -4.82 -17.82
CA HIS A 48 -3.04 -4.78 -19.23
C HIS A 48 -3.27 -6.17 -19.83
N GLN A 49 -2.51 -7.18 -19.40
CA GLN A 49 -2.66 -8.56 -19.88
C GLN A 49 -3.83 -9.30 -19.23
N ALA A 50 -4.11 -9.04 -17.94
CA ALA A 50 -5.10 -9.76 -17.15
C ALA A 50 -6.46 -9.04 -17.07
N ALA A 51 -6.49 -7.72 -16.90
CA ALA A 51 -7.72 -6.97 -16.59
C ALA A 51 -8.71 -6.89 -17.74
N ARG A 52 -8.27 -7.11 -18.99
CA ARG A 52 -9.18 -7.28 -20.15
C ARG A 52 -10.06 -8.53 -20.05
N LYS A 53 -9.79 -9.43 -19.09
CA LYS A 53 -10.52 -10.68 -18.89
C LYS A 53 -11.26 -10.65 -17.54
N ASN A 54 -12.57 -10.88 -17.58
CA ASN A 54 -13.38 -11.35 -16.45
C ASN A 54 -13.32 -10.52 -15.14
N ARG A 55 -13.23 -9.19 -15.21
CA ARG A 55 -13.22 -8.31 -14.01
C ARG A 55 -12.12 -8.66 -13.00
N PHE A 56 -10.97 -9.15 -13.48
CA PHE A 56 -9.85 -9.53 -12.63
C PHE A 56 -9.17 -8.31 -11.98
N ALA A 57 -9.01 -8.33 -10.66
CA ALA A 57 -8.38 -7.24 -9.91
C ALA A 57 -6.86 -7.40 -9.87
N VAL A 58 -6.12 -6.43 -10.41
CA VAL A 58 -4.65 -6.32 -10.22
C VAL A 58 -4.40 -5.15 -9.28
N MET A 59 -3.63 -5.40 -8.21
CA MET A 59 -3.33 -4.44 -7.16
C MET A 59 -1.81 -4.41 -6.95
N SER A 60 -1.24 -3.21 -6.86
CA SER A 60 0.15 -3.04 -6.42
C SER A 60 0.27 -3.43 -4.94
N GLY A 61 1.37 -4.10 -4.59
CA GLY A 61 1.81 -4.28 -3.21
C GLY A 61 2.63 -3.12 -2.67
N ASP A 62 3.04 -2.18 -3.53
CA ASP A 62 3.79 -0.98 -3.21
C ASP A 62 2.84 0.23 -3.17
N GLU A 63 2.70 0.83 -1.99
CA GLU A 63 1.84 2.00 -1.75
C GLU A 63 2.37 3.28 -2.40
N SER A 64 3.68 3.37 -2.68
CA SER A 64 4.32 4.56 -3.25
C SER A 64 3.96 4.81 -4.72
N VAL A 65 3.29 3.85 -5.36
CA VAL A 65 2.85 3.97 -6.77
C VAL A 65 1.33 4.10 -6.92
N PHE A 66 0.60 4.39 -5.84
CA PHE A 66 -0.86 4.48 -5.87
C PHE A 66 -1.39 5.49 -6.91
N GLY A 67 -0.89 6.73 -6.88
CA GLY A 67 -1.25 7.76 -7.86
C GLY A 67 -0.93 7.35 -9.31
N PRO A 68 0.32 6.97 -9.63
CA PRO A 68 0.70 6.48 -10.95
C PRO A 68 -0.13 5.28 -11.43
N ALA A 69 -0.45 4.34 -10.55
CA ALA A 69 -1.27 3.19 -10.88
C ALA A 69 -2.72 3.59 -11.23
N LEU A 70 -3.31 4.56 -10.51
CA LEU A 70 -4.62 5.13 -10.85
C LEU A 70 -4.61 5.75 -12.25
N LEU A 71 -3.57 6.54 -12.56
CA LEU A 71 -3.39 7.12 -13.89
C LEU A 71 -3.27 6.03 -14.97
N GLY A 72 -2.56 4.95 -14.67
CA GLY A 72 -2.42 3.77 -15.53
C GLY A 72 -3.68 2.92 -15.71
N GLY A 73 -4.81 3.29 -15.11
CA GLY A 73 -6.07 2.56 -15.28
C GLY A 73 -6.34 1.49 -14.21
N ILE A 74 -5.41 1.25 -13.29
CA ILE A 74 -5.65 0.36 -12.15
C ILE A 74 -6.68 1.06 -11.24
N ARG A 75 -7.73 0.32 -10.83
CA ARG A 75 -8.82 0.84 -9.98
C ARG A 75 -8.94 0.12 -8.65
N HIS A 76 -8.20 -0.97 -8.47
CA HIS A 76 -8.19 -1.77 -7.26
C HIS A 76 -6.89 -1.52 -6.52
N PHE A 77 -6.98 -1.31 -5.21
CA PHE A 77 -5.83 -1.02 -4.36
C PHE A 77 -6.01 -1.65 -3.00
N THR A 78 -4.89 -2.03 -2.41
CA THR A 78 -4.80 -2.42 -1.01
C THR A 78 -3.76 -1.53 -0.35
N MET A 79 -4.16 -0.80 0.67
CA MET A 79 -3.21 -0.10 1.54
C MET A 79 -2.77 -1.08 2.63
N GLY A 80 -1.47 -1.37 2.72
CA GLY A 80 -0.91 -2.22 3.76
C GLY A 80 -0.69 -1.43 5.06
N GLY A 81 0.57 -1.37 5.50
CA GLY A 81 0.98 -0.71 6.75
C GLY A 81 0.43 0.72 6.92
N PRO A 82 0.68 1.64 5.96
CA PRO A 82 0.29 3.04 6.11
C PRO A 82 -1.23 3.25 6.20
N GLY A 83 -2.02 2.34 5.62
CA GLY A 83 -3.48 2.41 5.66
C GLY A 83 -4.08 2.38 7.06
N ASN A 84 -3.32 1.94 8.07
CA ASN A 84 -3.74 2.03 9.48
C ASN A 84 -3.66 3.45 10.06
N LEU A 85 -2.96 4.36 9.37
CA LEU A 85 -2.66 5.71 9.85
C LEU A 85 -3.27 6.81 8.96
N CYS A 86 -3.49 6.56 7.67
CA CYS A 86 -3.84 7.61 6.71
C CYS A 86 -4.92 7.17 5.69
N LEU A 87 -5.90 6.39 6.12
CA LEU A 87 -6.93 5.84 5.24
C LEU A 87 -7.73 6.96 4.57
N ARG A 88 -8.06 8.03 5.30
CA ARG A 88 -8.86 9.14 4.75
C ARG A 88 -8.14 9.85 3.61
N ALA A 89 -6.83 10.11 3.76
CA ALA A 89 -6.01 10.70 2.72
C ALA A 89 -5.89 9.79 1.48
N CYS A 90 -5.80 8.46 1.67
CA CYS A 90 -5.78 7.50 0.57
C CYS A 90 -7.11 7.49 -0.21
N VAL A 91 -8.24 7.53 0.50
CA VAL A 91 -9.58 7.62 -0.11
C VAL A 91 -9.75 8.94 -0.86
N ASP A 92 -9.23 10.04 -0.31
CA ASP A 92 -9.30 11.35 -0.95
C ASP A 92 -8.47 11.41 -2.24
N LEU A 93 -7.25 10.86 -2.23
CA LEU A 93 -6.46 10.65 -3.46
C LEU A 93 -7.24 9.84 -4.50
N TYR A 94 -7.83 8.71 -4.09
CA TYR A 94 -8.64 7.88 -4.99
C TYR A 94 -9.79 8.67 -5.62
N ARG A 95 -10.60 9.35 -4.80
CA ARG A 95 -11.77 10.12 -5.23
C ARG A 95 -11.39 11.25 -6.17
N THR A 96 -10.33 11.98 -5.84
CA THR A 96 -9.79 13.06 -6.68
C THR A 96 -9.37 12.53 -8.05
N ALA A 97 -8.62 11.42 -8.08
CA ALA A 97 -8.15 10.81 -9.31
C ALA A 97 -9.31 10.26 -10.18
N VAL A 98 -10.28 9.55 -9.60
CA VAL A 98 -11.42 9.00 -10.37
C VAL A 98 -12.38 10.09 -10.86
N ALA A 99 -12.40 11.27 -10.22
CA ALA A 99 -13.11 12.45 -10.70
C ALA A 99 -12.38 13.16 -11.87
N GLY A 100 -11.15 12.74 -12.20
CA GLY A 100 -10.36 13.29 -13.30
C GLY A 100 -9.48 14.48 -12.93
N ASP A 101 -9.45 14.90 -11.66
CA ASP A 101 -8.54 15.95 -11.18
C ASP A 101 -7.13 15.37 -10.94
N TRP A 102 -6.37 15.21 -12.02
CA TRP A 102 -5.03 14.62 -11.96
C TRP A 102 -4.00 15.54 -11.29
N SER A 103 -4.21 16.86 -11.33
CA SER A 103 -3.33 17.80 -10.63
C SER A 103 -3.50 17.64 -9.12
N GLY A 104 -4.75 17.70 -8.63
CA GLY A 104 -5.03 17.51 -7.21
C GLY A 104 -4.70 16.10 -6.73
N ALA A 105 -4.81 15.09 -7.58
CA ALA A 105 -4.38 13.73 -7.27
C ALA A 105 -2.84 13.64 -7.15
N ALA A 106 -2.09 14.30 -8.04
CA ALA A 106 -0.63 14.33 -7.97
C ALA A 106 -0.14 14.98 -6.67
N ASP A 107 -0.76 16.10 -6.24
CA ASP A 107 -0.43 16.76 -4.98
C ASP A 107 -0.70 15.87 -3.76
N LYS A 108 -1.88 15.25 -3.70
CA LYS A 108 -2.23 14.32 -2.61
C LYS A 108 -1.30 13.11 -2.59
N HIS A 109 -0.97 12.57 -3.76
CA HIS A 109 -0.06 11.44 -3.88
C HIS A 109 1.35 11.78 -3.40
N ARG A 110 1.90 12.94 -3.83
CA ARG A 110 3.20 13.43 -3.36
C ARG A 110 3.21 13.54 -1.84
N ARG A 111 2.17 14.13 -1.25
CA ARG A 111 2.05 14.29 0.20
C ARG A 111 2.03 12.95 0.95
N LEU A 112 1.36 11.93 0.40
CA LEU A 112 1.39 10.56 0.95
C LEU A 112 2.78 9.92 0.86
N VAL A 113 3.49 10.08 -0.27
CA VAL A 113 4.84 9.53 -0.42
C VAL A 113 5.83 10.20 0.53
N GLU A 114 5.76 11.52 0.69
CA GLU A 114 6.54 12.26 1.68
C GLU A 114 6.29 11.72 3.11
N PHE A 115 5.03 11.43 3.46
CA PHE A 115 4.69 10.82 4.75
C PHE A 115 5.30 9.42 4.92
N TYR A 116 5.19 8.58 3.88
CA TYR A 116 5.73 7.22 3.93
C TYR A 116 7.25 7.21 4.11
N ASP A 117 7.96 8.06 3.38
CA ASP A 117 9.42 8.20 3.51
C ASP A 117 9.80 8.67 4.92
N ALA A 118 9.14 9.72 5.42
CA ALA A 118 9.38 10.23 6.77
C ALA A 118 9.09 9.19 7.87
N LEU A 119 8.09 8.33 7.67
CA LEU A 119 7.70 7.30 8.61
C LEU A 119 8.60 6.06 8.56
N TYR A 120 9.06 5.64 7.37
CA TYR A 120 9.71 4.34 7.16
C TYR A 120 11.22 4.41 7.00
N SER A 121 11.76 5.41 6.31
CA SER A 121 13.20 5.50 6.06
C SER A 121 14.06 5.55 7.33
N PRO A 122 13.61 6.16 8.46
CA PRO A 122 14.39 6.17 9.69
C PRO A 122 14.38 4.83 10.47
N VAL A 123 13.53 3.86 10.11
CA VAL A 123 13.28 2.65 10.91
C VAL A 123 13.64 1.35 10.16
N PRO A 124 13.96 0.25 10.88
CA PRO A 124 14.33 -1.01 10.24
C PRO A 124 13.13 -1.82 9.72
N SER A 125 11.90 -1.45 10.11
CA SER A 125 10.70 -2.20 9.75
C SER A 125 9.47 -1.31 9.76
N ALA A 126 8.73 -1.31 8.64
CA ALA A 126 7.47 -0.58 8.50
C ALA A 126 6.43 -1.01 9.55
N TYR A 127 6.37 -2.32 9.89
CA TYR A 127 5.45 -2.85 10.89
C TYR A 127 5.68 -2.25 12.27
N VAL A 128 6.95 -2.10 12.68
CA VAL A 128 7.32 -1.55 13.99
C VAL A 128 7.04 -0.05 14.04
N ALA A 129 7.31 0.69 12.95
CA ALA A 129 6.93 2.10 12.85
C ALA A 129 5.42 2.31 12.94
N VAL A 130 4.62 1.56 12.18
CA VAL A 130 3.15 1.65 12.22
C VAL A 130 2.64 1.33 13.62
N LYS A 131 3.12 0.24 14.25
CA LYS A 131 2.70 -0.15 15.59
C LYS A 131 3.01 0.93 16.64
N TYR A 132 4.21 1.52 16.58
CA TYR A 132 4.59 2.62 17.46
C TYR A 132 3.77 3.88 17.20
N ALA A 133 3.52 4.22 15.93
CA ALA A 133 2.68 5.35 15.55
C ALA A 133 1.24 5.20 16.08
N MET A 134 0.63 4.02 15.91
CA MET A 134 -0.70 3.71 16.46
C MET A 134 -0.73 3.85 17.99
N ALA A 135 0.35 3.51 18.69
CA ALA A 135 0.45 3.72 20.13
C ALA A 135 0.53 5.19 20.54
N ARG A 136 1.23 6.03 19.76
CA ARG A 136 1.22 7.49 19.95
C ARG A 136 -0.17 8.09 19.72
N LEU A 137 -0.95 7.48 18.83
CA LEU A 137 -2.35 7.79 18.59
C LEU A 137 -3.31 7.13 19.59
N LYS A 138 -2.81 6.44 20.62
CA LYS A 138 -3.61 5.78 21.67
C LYS A 138 -4.54 4.66 21.17
N ILE A 139 -4.26 4.07 20.00
CA ILE A 139 -5.07 2.98 19.42
C ILE A 139 -4.71 1.62 20.04
N CYS A 140 -3.41 1.38 20.29
CA CYS A 140 -2.93 0.12 20.88
C CYS A 140 -1.59 0.31 21.60
N GLU A 141 -1.09 -0.74 22.24
CA GLU A 141 0.28 -0.74 22.79
C GLU A 141 1.35 -0.85 21.69
N PRO A 142 2.58 -0.35 21.90
CA PRO A 142 3.67 -0.41 20.91
C PRO A 142 4.39 -1.77 20.89
N PHE A 143 3.75 -2.82 21.43
CA PHE A 143 4.34 -4.15 21.53
C PHE A 143 4.53 -4.79 20.15
N VAL A 144 5.71 -5.39 19.94
CA VAL A 144 6.04 -6.22 18.76
C VAL A 144 6.63 -7.54 19.23
N THR A 145 6.26 -8.62 18.55
CA THR A 145 6.74 -9.97 18.88
C THR A 145 8.11 -10.22 18.23
N PRO A 146 9.05 -10.92 18.90
CA PRO A 146 10.27 -11.40 18.26
C PRO A 146 9.98 -12.17 16.95
N PRO A 147 10.85 -12.07 15.92
CA PRO A 147 12.18 -11.46 15.94
C PRO A 147 12.20 -9.93 15.82
N LEU A 148 11.05 -9.27 15.62
CA LEU A 148 10.99 -7.81 15.58
C LEU A 148 11.43 -7.20 16.91
N GLN A 149 12.15 -6.08 16.84
CA GLN A 149 12.63 -5.34 18.00
C GLN A 149 11.88 -4.01 18.13
N PRO A 150 11.63 -3.52 19.36
CA PRO A 150 11.11 -2.18 19.55
C PRO A 150 12.02 -1.11 18.95
N LEU A 151 11.45 0.03 18.54
CA LEU A 151 12.22 1.17 18.04
C LEU A 151 13.18 1.71 19.11
N THR A 152 14.36 2.15 18.65
CA THR A 152 15.31 2.92 19.47
C THR A 152 14.74 4.31 19.80
N THR A 153 15.35 5.00 20.75
CA THR A 153 14.93 6.36 21.13
C THR A 153 14.92 7.34 19.95
N ASP A 154 15.91 7.29 19.07
CA ASP A 154 15.99 8.22 17.93
C ASP A 154 15.00 7.85 16.82
N GLN A 155 14.76 6.56 16.60
CA GLN A 155 13.70 6.08 15.70
C GLN A 155 12.31 6.51 16.18
N LYS A 156 12.04 6.43 17.49
CA LYS A 156 10.80 6.92 18.09
C LYS A 156 10.60 8.42 17.84
N LYS A 157 11.64 9.22 18.08
CA LYS A 157 11.61 10.67 17.78
C LYS A 157 11.33 10.95 16.30
N ALA A 158 11.91 10.16 15.39
CA ALA A 158 11.67 10.30 13.96
C ALA A 158 10.20 10.03 13.60
N VAL A 159 9.61 8.95 14.14
CA VAL A 159 8.19 8.65 13.94
C VAL A 159 7.29 9.74 14.54
N GLU A 160 7.59 10.23 15.75
CA GLU A 160 6.82 11.32 16.37
C GLU A 160 6.91 12.62 15.56
N LYS A 161 8.09 12.93 15.00
CA LYS A 161 8.27 14.07 14.09
C LYS A 161 7.38 13.91 12.84
N ALA A 162 7.40 12.74 12.20
CA ALA A 162 6.56 12.46 11.04
C ALA A 162 5.06 12.62 11.38
N LEU A 163 4.59 12.07 12.51
CA LEU A 163 3.19 12.24 12.92
C LEU A 163 2.79 13.71 13.12
N LYS A 164 3.70 14.54 13.64
CA LYS A 164 3.45 15.97 13.82
C LYS A 164 3.43 16.72 12.49
N GLU A 165 4.43 16.48 11.65
CA GLU A 165 4.62 17.16 10.36
C GLU A 165 3.52 16.82 9.34
N PHE A 166 2.97 15.60 9.42
CA PHE A 166 1.95 15.07 8.52
C PHE A 166 0.59 14.90 9.20
N SER A 167 0.27 15.76 10.16
CA SER A 167 -1.03 15.74 10.86
C SER A 167 -2.24 15.99 9.96
N ASP A 168 -2.02 16.57 8.77
CA ASP A 168 -3.01 16.69 7.69
C ASP A 168 -3.31 15.35 7.00
N VAL A 169 -2.34 14.43 6.98
CA VAL A 169 -2.43 13.10 6.35
C VAL A 169 -2.89 12.04 7.35
N VAL A 170 -2.41 12.11 8.60
CA VAL A 170 -2.73 11.16 9.66
C VAL A 170 -4.21 11.28 10.04
N ASP A 171 -4.89 10.15 10.12
CA ASP A 171 -6.28 10.08 10.53
C ASP A 171 -6.42 10.53 12.00
N PRO A 172 -7.41 11.38 12.31
CA PRO A 172 -7.70 11.75 13.69
C PRO A 172 -8.22 10.53 14.45
N VAL A 173 -7.84 10.44 15.72
CA VAL A 173 -8.31 9.42 16.67
C VAL A 173 -9.15 10.07 17.76
#